data_AF-A0A7V3RVY5-F1
#
_entry.id   AF-A0A7V3RVY5-F1
#
_cell.length_a   1.000
_cell.length_b   1.000
_cell.length_c   1.000
_cell.angle_alpha   90.00
_cell.angle_beta   90.00
_cell.angle_gamma   90.00
#
_symmetry.space_group_name_H-M   'P 1'
#
loop_
_entity.id
_entity.type
_entity.pdbx_description
1 polymer ?
#
loop_
_entity_poly.entity_id
_entity_poly.type
_entity_poly.pdbx_seq_one_letter_code
_entity_poly.pdbx_strand_id
1 'polypeptide(L)'
;MPSKYRIETSVVPHRLVPVSFSGVVAWEEGCLKCARCAKRQCVYKVYETRQLNPQEMRDSLDFACKNCFRCVQSCPKGLIQKAQDPRFRSLGDSYFTPEIITSLWYQAETGRIPVSGAGYGGPFSGPGFDSMWTDMSEIVRPTRDGIHGREYISTAVDLGRKPMALVFG
;
A
#
# COMPACT_ATOMS: atom_id res chain seq x y z
N MET A 1 23.49 -25.12 -8.21
CA MET A 1 23.12 -23.73 -8.53
C MET A 1 23.82 -22.81 -7.54
N PRO A 2 24.42 -21.69 -7.97
CA PRO A 2 24.93 -20.69 -7.03
C PRO A 2 23.80 -20.26 -6.10
N SER A 3 24.14 -19.91 -4.84
CA SER A 3 23.15 -19.39 -3.91
C SER A 3 22.47 -18.18 -4.54
N LYS A 4 21.14 -18.19 -4.59
CA LYS A 4 20.38 -17.03 -5.09
C LYS A 4 20.71 -15.87 -4.15
N TYR A 5 21.28 -14.80 -4.70
CA TYR A 5 21.52 -13.57 -3.96
C TYR A 5 20.16 -13.04 -3.47
N ARG A 6 19.99 -12.97 -2.15
CA ARG A 6 18.78 -12.47 -1.52
C ARG A 6 19.15 -11.28 -0.66
N ILE A 7 18.52 -10.14 -0.94
CA ILE A 7 18.61 -8.99 -0.06
C ILE A 7 17.73 -9.30 1.14
N GLU A 8 18.33 -9.35 2.32
CA GLU A 8 17.56 -9.44 3.56
C GLU A 8 16.90 -8.08 3.82
N THR A 9 15.59 -8.05 3.71
CA THR A 9 14.78 -6.86 3.99
C THR A 9 14.11 -7.02 5.34
N SER A 10 14.15 -5.98 6.17
CA SER A 10 13.34 -5.85 7.38
C SER A 10 12.27 -4.79 7.19
N VAL A 11 11.15 -4.93 7.89
CA VAL A 11 10.12 -3.88 7.92
C VAL A 11 10.66 -2.73 8.74
N VAL A 12 10.64 -1.52 8.18
CA VAL A 12 11.12 -0.31 8.85
C VAL A 12 9.95 0.67 8.94
N PRO A 13 9.54 1.08 10.15
CA PRO A 13 8.42 2.01 10.30
C PRO A 13 8.72 3.34 9.62
N HIS A 14 7.67 3.99 9.14
CA HIS A 14 7.80 5.32 8.56
C HIS A 14 8.42 6.32 9.54
N ARG A 15 9.30 7.18 9.02
CA ARG A 15 9.83 8.32 9.77
C ARG A 15 8.74 9.32 10.16
N LEU A 16 7.68 9.41 9.35
CA LEU A 16 6.53 10.28 9.54
C LEU A 16 5.26 9.45 9.66
N VAL A 17 4.30 9.91 10.45
CA VAL A 17 2.99 9.23 10.56
C VAL A 17 2.29 9.26 9.19
N PRO A 18 1.93 8.09 8.63
CA PRO A 18 1.29 8.04 7.32
C PRO A 18 -0.09 8.70 7.38
N VAL A 19 -0.41 9.43 6.32
CA VAL A 19 -1.72 10.05 6.16
C VAL A 19 -2.66 9.01 5.55
N SER A 20 -3.74 8.71 6.25
CA SER A 20 -4.70 7.72 5.81
C SER A 20 -5.78 8.34 4.92
N PHE A 21 -6.35 7.53 4.03
CA PHE A 21 -7.45 7.94 3.15
C PHE A 21 -8.67 8.47 3.94
N SER A 22 -8.98 7.85 5.08
CA SER A 22 -10.15 8.22 5.89
C SER A 22 -9.91 8.07 7.39
N GLY A 23 -10.37 9.08 8.13
CA GLY A 23 -10.41 9.07 9.60
C GLY A 23 -11.72 8.50 10.13
N VAL A 24 -11.71 8.07 11.39
CA VAL A 24 -12.93 7.64 12.09
C VAL A 24 -13.51 8.83 12.84
N VAL A 25 -14.74 9.22 12.51
CA VAL A 25 -15.49 10.24 13.26
C VAL A 25 -16.52 9.51 14.12
N ALA A 26 -16.41 9.65 15.44
CA ALA A 26 -17.32 8.98 16.37
C ALA A 26 -17.88 10.00 17.37
N TRP A 27 -19.19 10.17 17.34
CA TRP A 27 -19.91 11.05 18.27
C TRP A 27 -20.12 10.34 19.60
N GLU A 28 -19.79 11.01 20.71
CA GLU A 28 -20.10 10.51 22.05
C GLU A 28 -21.54 10.84 22.46
N GLU A 29 -22.04 11.98 22.00
CA GLU A 29 -23.42 12.39 22.20
C GLU A 29 -24.38 11.42 21.52
N GLY A 30 -25.39 10.98 22.27
CA GLY A 30 -26.34 9.97 21.81
C GLY A 30 -25.83 8.52 21.87
N CYS A 31 -24.61 8.28 22.39
CA CYS A 31 -24.10 6.93 22.60
C CYS A 31 -24.92 6.18 23.65
N LEU A 32 -25.56 5.07 23.23
CA LEU A 32 -26.40 4.24 24.09
C LEU A 32 -25.62 3.40 25.12
N LYS A 33 -24.28 3.43 25.10
CA LYS A 33 -23.42 2.57 25.94
C LYS A 33 -23.86 1.09 25.90
N CYS A 34 -24.11 0.58 24.69
CA CYS A 34 -24.62 -0.78 24.47
C CYS A 34 -23.77 -1.84 25.19
N ALA A 35 -24.41 -2.90 25.69
CA ALA A 35 -23.73 -4.04 26.32
C ALA A 35 -22.67 -4.70 25.41
N ARG A 36 -22.90 -4.67 24.08
CA ARG A 36 -21.95 -5.11 23.06
C ARG A 36 -21.62 -3.94 22.12
N CYS A 37 -20.54 -3.22 22.42
CA CYS A 37 -20.11 -2.08 21.62
C CYS A 37 -19.49 -2.52 20.28
N ALA A 38 -19.91 -1.90 19.18
CA ALA A 38 -19.36 -2.13 17.84
C ALA A 38 -17.84 -1.90 17.75
N LYS A 39 -17.29 -1.01 18.59
CA LYS A 39 -15.84 -0.77 18.69
C LYS A 39 -15.07 -2.03 19.15
N ARG A 40 -15.65 -2.82 20.05
CA ARG A 40 -15.05 -4.09 20.55
C ARG A 40 -15.12 -5.23 19.53
N GLN A 41 -15.91 -5.09 18.47
CA GLN A 41 -16.02 -6.08 17.39
C GLN A 41 -15.03 -5.82 16.25
N CYS A 42 -14.06 -4.94 16.45
CA CYS A 42 -13.04 -4.68 15.44
C CYS A 42 -12.11 -5.87 15.28
N VAL A 43 -12.11 -6.49 14.09
CA VAL A 43 -11.26 -7.63 13.73
C VAL A 43 -9.77 -7.32 13.91
N TYR A 44 -9.38 -6.08 13.67
CA TYR A 44 -7.99 -5.61 13.77
C TYR A 44 -7.62 -5.07 15.15
N LYS A 45 -8.54 -5.09 16.11
CA LYS A 45 -8.34 -4.60 17.49
C LYS A 45 -7.79 -3.17 17.62
N VAL A 46 -7.97 -2.33 16.59
CA VAL A 46 -7.41 -0.95 16.57
C VAL A 46 -7.99 -0.04 17.65
N TYR A 47 -9.19 -0.34 18.15
CA TYR A 47 -9.77 0.39 19.27
C TYR A 47 -9.16 0.00 20.63
N GLU A 48 -8.59 -1.20 20.75
CA GLU A 48 -7.94 -1.67 21.99
C GLU A 48 -6.54 -1.08 22.12
N THR A 49 -5.84 -0.90 20.99
CA THR A 49 -4.51 -0.29 20.91
C THR A 49 -4.55 1.20 20.57
N ARG A 50 -5.71 1.85 20.78
CA ARG A 50 -5.90 3.27 20.51
C ARG A 50 -5.00 4.11 21.41
N GLN A 51 -4.19 4.98 20.80
CA GLN A 51 -3.27 5.86 21.48
C GLN A 51 -3.40 7.26 20.87
N LEU A 52 -3.31 8.29 21.71
CA LEU A 52 -3.25 9.67 21.25
C LEU A 52 -1.78 10.09 21.25
N ASN A 53 -1.26 10.54 20.11
CA ASN A 53 0.04 11.20 20.04
C ASN A 53 -0.13 12.67 20.43
N PRO A 54 0.36 13.12 21.60
CA PRO A 54 0.15 14.49 22.06
C PRO A 54 0.92 15.53 21.24
N GLN A 55 2.00 15.16 20.55
CA GLN A 55 2.78 16.11 19.76
C GLN A 55 2.08 16.48 18.46
N GLU A 56 1.42 15.50 17.85
CA GLU A 56 0.72 15.69 16.58
C GLU A 56 -0.79 15.85 16.75
N MET A 57 -1.29 15.75 18.00
CA MET A 57 -2.72 15.68 18.33
C MET A 57 -3.47 14.67 17.46
N ARG A 58 -2.83 13.51 17.23
CA ARG A 58 -3.34 12.47 16.33
C ARG A 58 -3.76 11.23 17.08
N ASP A 59 -4.84 10.64 16.60
CA ASP A 59 -5.34 9.37 17.08
C ASP A 59 -4.74 8.22 16.27
N SER A 60 -4.26 7.18 16.94
CA SER A 60 -3.75 5.99 16.26
C SER A 60 -4.80 5.27 15.42
N LEU A 61 -6.09 5.48 15.70
CA LEU A 61 -7.17 5.02 14.84
C LEU A 61 -7.07 5.54 13.41
N ASP A 62 -6.59 6.77 13.21
CA ASP A 62 -6.55 7.38 11.88
C ASP A 62 -5.66 6.58 10.94
N PHE A 63 -4.49 6.13 11.40
CA PHE A 63 -3.54 5.38 10.57
C PHE A 63 -3.62 3.86 10.73
N ALA A 64 -4.10 3.34 11.87
CA ALA A 64 -4.19 1.90 12.10
C ALA A 64 -5.43 1.25 11.45
N CYS A 65 -6.51 2.02 11.27
CA CYS A 65 -7.78 1.50 10.75
C CYS A 65 -7.65 0.99 9.30
N LYS A 66 -8.14 -0.24 9.04
CA LYS A 66 -8.11 -0.89 7.71
C LYS A 66 -9.41 -0.73 6.91
N ASN A 67 -10.25 0.25 7.25
CA ASN A 67 -11.47 0.61 6.50
C ASN A 67 -12.44 -0.57 6.22
N CYS A 68 -12.61 -1.51 7.16
CA CYS A 68 -13.53 -2.63 6.97
C CYS A 68 -15.02 -2.31 7.21
N PHE A 69 -15.34 -1.07 7.61
CA PHE A 69 -16.71 -0.57 7.90
C PHE A 69 -17.54 -1.34 8.95
N ARG A 70 -17.00 -2.40 9.57
CA ARG A 70 -17.73 -3.21 10.55
C ARG A 70 -18.29 -2.39 11.71
N CYS A 71 -17.47 -1.49 12.28
CA CYS A 71 -17.88 -0.63 13.39
C CYS A 71 -18.94 0.42 12.99
N VAL A 72 -18.90 0.90 11.75
CA VAL A 72 -19.89 1.83 11.18
C VAL A 72 -21.23 1.12 11.05
N GLN A 73 -21.25 -0.04 10.38
CA GLN A 73 -22.47 -0.81 10.10
C GLN A 73 -23.10 -1.41 11.37
N SER A 74 -22.28 -1.81 12.35
CA SER A 74 -22.75 -2.49 13.55
C SER A 74 -23.20 -1.52 14.66
N CYS A 75 -23.01 -0.21 14.49
CA CYS A 75 -23.46 0.78 15.47
C CYS A 75 -24.97 1.02 15.31
N PRO A 76 -25.83 0.63 16.28
CA PRO A 76 -27.29 0.72 16.12
C PRO A 76 -27.80 2.15 15.93
N LYS A 77 -27.08 3.14 16.48
CA LYS A 77 -27.38 4.57 16.36
C LYS A 77 -26.65 5.26 15.20
N GLY A 78 -25.78 4.55 14.47
CA GLY A 78 -25.03 5.13 13.35
C GLY A 78 -24.05 6.24 13.74
N LEU A 79 -23.55 6.25 14.99
CA LEU A 79 -22.70 7.33 15.52
C LEU A 79 -21.24 7.26 15.06
N ILE A 80 -20.83 6.12 14.51
CA ILE A 80 -19.47 5.91 14.00
C ILE A 80 -19.53 6.06 12.49
N GLN A 81 -18.78 7.00 11.95
CA GLN A 81 -18.71 7.28 10.52
C GLN A 81 -17.26 7.33 10.06
N LYS A 82 -17.09 7.20 8.74
CA LYS A 82 -15.80 7.41 8.08
C LYS A 82 -15.89 8.69 7.27
N ALA A 83 -14.94 9.59 7.50
CA ALA A 83 -14.80 10.81 6.74
C ALA A 83 -13.46 10.78 5.99
N GLN A 84 -13.44 11.29 4.77
CA GLN A 84 -12.20 11.46 4.03
C GLN A 84 -11.31 12.46 4.76
N ASP A 85 -10.02 12.15 4.92
CA ASP A 85 -9.09 13.07 5.55
C ASP A 85 -8.75 14.21 4.57
N PRO A 86 -9.00 15.49 4.91
CA PRO A 86 -8.65 16.61 4.04
C PRO A 86 -7.16 16.65 3.71
N ARG A 87 -6.30 16.20 4.63
CA ARG A 87 -4.85 16.13 4.43
C ARG A 87 -4.52 15.16 3.33
N PHE A 88 -5.18 14.00 3.30
CA PHE A 88 -5.01 13.00 2.25
C PHE A 88 -5.31 13.59 0.88
N ARG A 89 -6.41 14.35 0.76
CA ARG A 89 -6.77 15.01 -0.50
C ARG A 89 -5.77 16.08 -0.93
N SER A 90 -5.09 16.72 0.02
CA SER A 90 -4.05 17.71 -0.25
C SER A 90 -2.66 17.11 -0.51
N LEU A 91 -2.48 15.79 -0.42
CA LEU A 91 -1.18 15.17 -0.68
C LEU A 91 -0.82 15.25 -2.16
N GLY A 92 0.46 15.52 -2.41
CA GLY A 92 1.06 15.37 -3.72
C GLY A 92 0.77 16.53 -4.67
N ASP A 93 0.72 16.22 -5.96
CA ASP A 93 0.58 17.19 -7.05
C ASP A 93 -0.23 16.60 -8.22
N SER A 94 -0.14 17.22 -9.40
CA SER A 94 -0.84 16.76 -10.60
C SER A 94 -0.42 15.38 -11.10
N TYR A 95 0.79 14.93 -10.76
CA TYR A 95 1.35 13.65 -11.18
C TYR A 95 1.43 12.66 -10.01
N PHE A 96 2.01 13.06 -8.88
CA PHE A 96 2.05 12.24 -7.68
C PHE A 96 0.74 12.37 -6.93
N THR A 97 -0.24 11.54 -7.28
CA THR A 97 -1.52 11.52 -6.56
C THR A 97 -1.36 10.95 -5.15
N PRO A 98 -2.28 11.25 -4.22
CA PRO A 98 -2.29 10.66 -2.88
C PRO A 98 -2.19 9.13 -2.87
N GLU A 99 -2.85 8.47 -3.83
CA GLU A 99 -2.83 7.00 -3.99
C GLU A 99 -1.44 6.50 -4.37
N ILE A 100 -0.76 7.17 -5.32
CA ILE A 100 0.60 6.84 -5.73
C ILE A 100 1.54 6.97 -4.53
N ILE A 101 1.47 8.09 -3.80
CA ILE A 101 2.33 8.35 -2.64
C ILE A 101 2.11 7.27 -1.57
N THR A 102 0.86 6.96 -1.26
CA THR A 102 0.52 5.94 -0.25
C THR A 102 1.03 4.55 -0.64
N SER A 103 0.93 4.21 -1.93
CA SER A 103 1.45 2.95 -2.46
C SER A 103 2.99 2.87 -2.39
N LEU A 104 3.67 3.97 -2.71
CA LEU A 104 5.13 4.07 -2.60
C LEU A 104 5.60 4.00 -1.15
N TRP A 105 4.89 4.65 -0.23
CA TRP A 105 5.15 4.52 1.21
C TRP A 105 5.02 3.07 1.67
N TYR A 106 3.94 2.38 1.33
CA TYR A 106 3.77 0.96 1.68
C TYR A 106 4.93 0.09 1.17
N GLN A 107 5.36 0.31 -0.07
CA GLN A 107 6.51 -0.39 -0.66
C GLN A 107 7.82 -0.10 0.09
N ALA A 108 8.05 1.17 0.46
CA ALA A 108 9.24 1.58 1.20
C ALA A 108 9.27 1.02 2.64
N GLU A 109 8.12 0.95 3.32
CA GLU A 109 8.02 0.41 4.68
C GLU A 109 8.23 -1.12 4.71
N THR A 110 7.60 -1.83 3.77
CA THR A 110 7.49 -3.29 3.83
C THR A 110 8.47 -4.02 2.93
N GLY A 111 9.04 -3.35 1.94
CA GLY A 111 9.81 -3.98 0.87
C GLY A 111 8.97 -4.92 -0.01
N ARG A 112 7.64 -4.79 0.00
CA ARG A 112 6.71 -5.67 -0.71
C ARG A 112 5.94 -4.94 -1.80
N ILE A 113 5.62 -5.68 -2.85
CA ILE A 113 4.74 -5.21 -3.92
C ILE A 113 3.31 -5.07 -3.36
N PRO A 114 2.63 -3.93 -3.55
CA PRO A 114 1.27 -3.72 -3.09
C PRO A 114 0.32 -4.61 -3.90
N VAL A 115 -0.57 -5.31 -3.20
CA VAL A 115 -1.54 -6.21 -3.82
C VAL A 115 -2.95 -5.70 -3.55
N SER A 116 -3.75 -5.61 -4.61
CA SER A 116 -5.17 -5.24 -4.56
C SER A 116 -6.04 -6.30 -5.27
N GLY A 117 -7.35 -6.26 -5.00
CA GLY A 117 -8.35 -7.09 -5.68
C GLY A 117 -9.33 -6.23 -6.50
N ALA A 118 -10.25 -6.88 -7.19
CA ALA A 118 -11.31 -6.27 -8.03
C ALA A 118 -10.87 -5.62 -9.36
N GLY A 119 -9.63 -5.87 -9.79
CA GLY A 119 -9.12 -5.38 -11.08
C GLY A 119 -8.72 -3.90 -11.05
N TYR A 120 -8.31 -3.39 -12.21
CA TYR A 120 -7.92 -1.99 -12.37
C TYR A 120 -9.13 -1.14 -12.80
N GLY A 121 -9.53 -0.19 -11.95
CA GLY A 121 -10.67 0.71 -12.20
C GLY A 121 -10.28 2.08 -12.75
N GLY A 122 -9.01 2.28 -13.14
CA GLY A 122 -8.52 3.55 -13.68
C GLY A 122 -8.72 3.69 -15.20
N PRO A 123 -8.18 4.76 -15.81
CA PRO A 123 -8.28 5.00 -17.25
C PRO A 123 -7.53 3.92 -18.05
N PHE A 124 -8.06 3.54 -19.22
CA PHE A 124 -7.43 2.52 -20.07
C PHE A 124 -5.97 2.82 -20.44
N SER A 125 -5.62 4.08 -20.64
CA SER A 125 -4.27 4.53 -20.96
C SER A 125 -4.04 5.97 -20.47
N GLY A 126 -2.78 6.37 -20.33
CA GLY A 126 -2.36 7.71 -19.92
C GLY A 126 -1.05 8.14 -20.58
N PRO A 127 -0.51 9.32 -20.22
CA PRO A 127 0.76 9.81 -20.74
C PRO A 127 1.97 9.03 -20.17
N GLY A 128 3.10 9.07 -20.89
CA GLY A 128 4.36 8.51 -20.39
C GLY A 128 4.29 6.99 -20.19
N PHE A 129 4.63 6.52 -18.99
CA PHE A 129 4.61 5.09 -18.66
C PHE A 129 3.22 4.46 -18.74
N ASP A 130 2.15 5.23 -18.52
CA ASP A 130 0.76 4.75 -18.61
C ASP A 130 0.28 4.51 -20.05
N SER A 131 1.12 4.85 -21.04
CA SER A 131 0.90 4.50 -22.46
C SER A 131 1.55 3.17 -22.86
N MET A 132 2.37 2.59 -21.98
CA MET A 132 3.13 1.38 -22.26
C MET A 132 2.48 0.17 -21.59
N TRP A 133 2.28 -0.89 -22.38
CA TRP A 133 1.76 -2.17 -21.91
C TRP A 133 2.88 -3.18 -21.83
N THR A 134 2.96 -3.90 -20.71
CA THR A 134 3.93 -4.98 -20.56
C THR A 134 3.48 -6.18 -21.38
N ASP A 135 4.33 -6.64 -22.29
CA ASP A 135 4.08 -7.87 -23.03
C ASP A 135 4.19 -9.09 -22.10
N MET A 136 3.37 -10.11 -22.37
CA MET A 136 3.36 -11.37 -21.65
C MET A 136 3.20 -12.52 -22.64
N SER A 137 4.12 -13.48 -22.60
CA SER A 137 3.96 -14.71 -23.37
C SER A 137 2.87 -15.58 -22.76
N GLU A 138 1.81 -15.85 -23.53
CA GLU A 138 0.70 -16.70 -23.10
C GLU A 138 0.92 -18.16 -23.51
N ILE A 139 1.08 -18.43 -24.82
CA ILE A 139 1.13 -19.79 -25.38
C ILE A 139 2.54 -20.18 -25.84
N VAL A 140 3.20 -19.31 -26.60
CA VAL A 140 4.38 -19.69 -27.41
C VAL A 140 5.60 -20.02 -26.56
N ARG A 141 5.75 -19.39 -25.39
CA ARG A 141 6.85 -19.63 -24.47
C ARG A 141 6.35 -19.58 -23.02
N PRO A 142 6.81 -20.50 -22.15
CA PRO A 142 6.42 -20.49 -20.75
C PRO A 142 6.94 -19.23 -20.04
N THR A 143 6.10 -18.63 -19.20
CA THR A 143 6.52 -17.54 -18.32
C THR A 143 7.48 -18.06 -17.26
N ARG A 144 8.55 -17.31 -17.01
CA ARG A 144 9.53 -17.63 -15.98
C ARG A 144 9.01 -17.20 -14.61
N ASP A 145 9.22 -18.04 -13.61
CA ASP A 145 8.91 -17.69 -12.22
C ASP A 145 10.06 -16.88 -11.61
N GLY A 146 9.81 -15.60 -11.33
CA GLY A 146 10.81 -14.69 -10.75
C GLY A 146 11.10 -14.89 -9.26
N ILE A 147 10.30 -15.69 -8.55
CA ILE A 147 10.43 -15.92 -7.10
C ILE A 147 11.03 -17.30 -6.83
N HIS A 148 10.33 -18.35 -7.27
CA HIS A 148 10.71 -19.74 -7.00
C HIS A 148 11.25 -20.47 -8.22
N GLY A 149 11.33 -19.79 -9.37
CA GLY A 149 11.70 -20.42 -10.64
C GLY A 149 13.05 -21.11 -10.61
N ARG A 150 13.14 -22.17 -11.42
CA ARG A 150 14.38 -22.94 -11.63
C ARG A 150 15.42 -22.15 -12.41
N GLU A 151 15.02 -21.07 -13.09
CA GLU A 151 15.88 -20.32 -14.00
C GLU A 151 16.52 -19.12 -13.30
N TYR A 152 17.75 -18.79 -13.70
CA TYR A 152 18.47 -17.64 -13.18
C TYR A 152 18.04 -16.37 -13.93
N ILE A 153 17.58 -15.37 -13.17
CA ILE A 153 17.27 -14.02 -13.67
C ILE A 153 18.31 -13.08 -13.06
N SER A 154 19.00 -12.32 -13.91
CA SER A 154 19.98 -11.31 -13.48
C SER A 154 19.47 -9.91 -13.81
N THR A 155 19.62 -9.01 -12.84
CA THR A 155 19.41 -7.56 -13.01
C THR A 155 20.73 -6.80 -13.16
N ALA A 156 21.85 -7.51 -13.36
CA ALA A 156 23.15 -6.88 -13.57
C ALA A 156 23.18 -6.09 -14.88
N VAL A 157 23.85 -4.94 -14.87
CA VAL A 157 23.99 -4.05 -16.02
C VAL A 157 25.47 -3.73 -16.22
N ASP A 158 25.97 -3.98 -17.43
CA ASP A 158 27.33 -3.62 -17.81
C ASP A 158 27.39 -2.18 -18.33
N LEU A 159 28.34 -1.41 -17.82
CA LEU A 159 28.61 -0.04 -18.24
C LEU A 159 29.87 0.00 -19.11
N GLY A 160 29.79 0.66 -20.27
CA GLY A 160 30.93 0.84 -21.17
C GLY A 160 30.60 0.57 -22.64
N ARG A 161 31.62 0.71 -23.50
CA ARG A 161 31.50 0.45 -24.94
C ARG A 161 31.28 -1.04 -25.18
N LYS A 162 30.28 -1.37 -26.00
CA LYS A 162 30.02 -2.74 -26.47
C LYS A 162 30.54 -2.90 -27.91
N PRO A 163 31.80 -3.33 -28.12
CA PRO A 163 32.33 -3.52 -29.47
C PRO A 163 31.51 -4.62 -30.18
N MET A 164 31.15 -4.41 -31.44
CA MET A 164 30.36 -5.39 -32.20
C MET A 164 31.11 -6.69 -32.48
N ALA A 165 32.45 -6.63 -32.48
CA ALA A 165 33.31 -7.78 -32.66
C ALA A 165 34.56 -7.63 -31.79
N LEU A 166 35.10 -8.76 -31.33
CA LEU A 166 36.42 -8.81 -30.73
C LEU A 166 37.47 -8.68 -31.83
N VAL A 167 38.46 -7.81 -31.64
CA VAL A 167 39.59 -7.66 -32.55
C VAL A 167 40.81 -8.22 -31.85
N PHE A 168 41.38 -9.28 -32.40
CA PHE A 168 42.66 -9.85 -31.97
C PHE A 168 43.70 -9.43 -33.01
N GLY A 169 44.78 -8.81 -32.55
CA GLY A 169 45.93 -8.42 -33.36
C GLY A 169 47.15 -9.27 -33.04
#